data_AF-A0A967M2V2-F1
#
_entry.id   AF-A0A967M2V2-F1
#
_cell.length_a   1.000
_cell.length_b   1.000
_cell.length_c   1.000
_cell.angle_alpha   90.00
_cell.angle_beta   90.00
_cell.angle_gamma   90.00
#
_symmetry.space_group_name_H-M   'P 1'
#
loop_
_entity.id
_entity.type
_entity.pdbx_description
1 polymer ?
#
loop_
_entity_poly.entity_id
_entity_poly.type
_entity_poly.pdbx_seq_one_letter_code
_entity_poly.pdbx_strand_id
1 'polypeptide(L)' 'MTRVAVTGAAGRMGGRIITLVTEADGLEVAGAVEAPGHPRIGEDAGYVAGCGELGVKISGSLEEALADAD' A
#
# COMPACT_ATOMS: atom_id res chain seq x y z
N MET A 1 -1.56 -14.18 9.61
CA MET A 1 -1.19 -12.83 9.17
C MET A 1 -2.30 -12.40 8.23
N THR A 2 -2.94 -11.25 8.46
CA THR A 2 -3.95 -10.71 7.53
C THR A 2 -3.26 -9.77 6.54
N ARG A 3 -3.44 -10.04 5.26
CA ARG A 3 -2.81 -9.34 4.14
C ARG A 3 -3.70 -8.19 3.68
N VAL A 4 -3.27 -6.96 3.93
CA VAL A 4 -4.09 -5.76 3.73
C VAL A 4 -3.71 -5.07 2.42
N ALA A 5 -4.72 -4.75 1.61
CA ALA A 5 -4.59 -3.80 0.51
C ALA A 5 -5.06 -2.40 0.93
N VAL A 6 -4.29 -1.37 0.59
CA VAL A 6 -4.61 0.02 0.92
C VAL A 6 -4.95 0.80 -0.35
N THR A 7 -6.16 1.37 -0.38
CA THR A 7 -6.59 2.29 -1.44
C THR A 7 -6.23 3.73 -1.10
N GLY A 8 -5.95 4.55 -2.11
CA GLY A 8 -5.45 5.91 -1.89
C GLY A 8 -4.08 5.91 -1.20
N ALA A 9 -3.23 4.93 -1.54
CA ALA A 9 -1.99 4.62 -0.84
C ALA A 9 -1.00 5.79 -0.76
N ALA A 10 -1.00 6.68 -1.77
CA ALA A 10 -0.14 7.86 -1.80
C ALA A 10 -0.77 9.08 -1.10
N GLY A 11 -2.02 8.97 -0.65
CA GLY A 11 -2.72 10.02 0.08
C GLY A 11 -2.32 10.11 1.55
N ARG A 12 -2.71 11.21 2.20
CA ARG A 12 -2.43 11.47 3.63
C ARG A 12 -2.93 10.35 4.55
N MET A 13 -4.12 9.82 4.28
CA MET A 13 -4.71 8.75 5.08
C MET A 13 -4.14 7.38 4.69
N GLY A 14 -3.98 7.10 3.39
CA GLY A 14 -3.42 5.84 2.91
C GLY A 14 -2.02 5.60 3.45
N GLY A 15 -1.14 6.61 3.41
CA GLY A 15 0.18 6.53 4.03
C GLY A 15 0.13 6.22 5.53
N ARG A 16 -0.79 6.86 6.28
CA ARG A 16 -0.95 6.56 7.72
C ARG A 16 -1.46 5.14 7.97
N ILE A 17 -2.40 4.65 7.15
CA ILE A 17 -2.89 3.27 7.24
C ILE A 17 -1.74 2.29 6.97
N ILE A 18 -0.93 2.51 5.94
CA ILE A 18 0.26 1.70 5.64
C ILE A 18 1.19 1.65 6.84
N THR A 19 1.53 2.79 7.44
CA THR A 19 2.38 2.82 8.64
C THR A 19 1.76 2.03 9.80
N LEU A 20 0.47 2.19 10.06
CA LEU A 20 -0.21 1.48 11.14
C LEU A 20 -0.27 -0.03 10.91
N VAL A 21 -0.47 -0.47 9.66
CA VAL A 21 -0.43 -1.88 9.28
C VAL A 21 0.95 -2.47 9.55
N THR A 22 2.03 -1.73 9.25
CA THR A 22 3.40 -2.19 9.50
C THR A 22 3.78 -2.23 10.99
N GLU A 23 3.11 -1.43 11.83
CA GLU A 23 3.32 -1.40 13.28
C GLU A 23 2.47 -2.45 14.03
N ALA A 24 1.44 -3.00 13.38
CA ALA A 24 0.48 -3.90 14.00
C ALA A 24 0.89 -5.37 13.89
N ASP A 25 0.89 -6.06 15.03
CA ASP A 25 1.14 -7.51 15.04
C ASP A 25 0.08 -8.28 14.25
N GLY A 26 0.55 -9.14 13.36
CA GLY A 26 -0.30 -10.03 12.58
C GLY A 26 -0.94 -9.41 11.35
N LEU A 27 -0.60 -8.16 10.99
CA LEU A 27 -0.97 -7.54 9.72
C LEU A 27 0.27 -7.35 8.82
N GLU A 28 0.06 -7.36 7.51
CA GLU A 28 1.07 -6.95 6.53
C GLU A 28 0.44 -6.21 5.37
N VAL A 29 1.17 -5.28 4.77
CA VAL A 29 0.74 -4.64 3.52
C VAL A 29 1.05 -5.60 2.38
N ALA A 30 0.02 -6.05 1.66
CA ALA A 30 0.16 -6.91 0.49
C ALA A 30 -0.18 -6.18 -0.82
N GLY A 31 -0.86 -5.04 -0.72
CA GLY A 31 -1.26 -4.25 -1.88
C GLY A 31 -1.39 -2.76 -1.59
N ALA A 32 -1.13 -1.95 -2.61
CA ALA A 32 -1.28 -0.52 -2.56
C ALA A 32 -1.83 -0.03 -3.90
N VAL A 33 -2.91 0.75 -3.90
CA VAL A 33 -3.54 1.25 -5.13
C VAL A 33 -3.84 2.75 -5.06
N GLU A 34 -3.66 3.39 -6.20
CA GLU A 34 -4.11 4.75 -6.47
C GLU A 34 -4.90 4.83 -7.77
N ALA A 35 -5.50 6.00 -8.02
CA ALA A 35 -6.19 6.25 -9.28
C ALA A 35 -5.25 6.03 -10.49
N PRO A 36 -5.73 5.43 -11.60
CA PRO A 36 -4.94 5.27 -12.81
C PRO A 36 -4.31 6.60 -13.26
N GLY A 37 -3.00 6.58 -13.55
CA GLY A 37 -2.24 7.77 -13.93
C GLY A 37 -1.76 8.64 -12.76
N HIS A 38 -1.97 8.24 -11.50
CA HIS A 38 -1.38 8.92 -10.35
C HIS A 38 0.16 8.92 -10.47
N PRO A 39 0.83 10.06 -10.20
CA PRO A 39 2.26 10.24 -10.47
C PRO A 39 3.18 9.29 -9.68
N ARG A 40 2.68 8.73 -8.58
CA ARG A 40 3.43 7.80 -7.72
C ARG A 40 3.23 6.31 -8.03
N ILE A 41 2.49 5.98 -9.09
CA ILE A 41 2.37 4.58 -9.53
C ILE A 41 3.77 4.01 -9.83
N GLY A 42 4.04 2.81 -9.33
CA GLY A 42 5.32 2.12 -9.46
C GLY A 42 6.33 2.42 -8.33
N GLU A 43 6.11 3.45 -7.52
CA GLU A 43 6.89 3.69 -6.30
C GLU A 43 6.55 2.67 -5.21
N ASP A 44 7.49 2.45 -4.28
CA ASP A 44 7.26 1.61 -3.10
C ASP A 44 6.31 2.32 -2.11
N ALA A 45 5.28 1.60 -1.68
CA ALA A 45 4.22 2.13 -0.83
C ALA A 45 4.73 2.51 0.57
N GLY A 46 5.70 1.77 1.11
CA GLY A 46 6.30 2.08 2.41
C GLY A 46 7.24 3.27 2.35
N TYR A 47 8.01 3.39 1.27
CA TYR A 47 8.82 4.58 1.00
C TYR A 47 7.94 5.83 0.92
N VAL A 48 6.84 5.75 0.16
CA VAL A 48 5.86 6.84 0.03
C VAL A 48 5.20 7.17 1.37
N ALA A 49 4.89 6.15 2.19
CA ALA A 49 4.29 6.32 3.51
C ALA A 49 5.29 6.80 4.60
N GLY A 50 6.60 6.71 4.33
CA GLY A 50 7.64 7.10 5.27
C GLY A 50 7.94 6.06 6.36
N CYS A 51 7.58 4.78 6.15
CA CYS A 51 7.84 3.69 7.10
C CYS A 51 8.94 2.72 6.65
N GLY A 52 9.70 3.07 5.59
CA GLY A 52 10.76 2.24 5.01
C GLY A 52 10.27 1.40 3.84
N GLU A 53 11.18 0.70 3.16
CA GLU A 53 10.79 -0.14 2.01
C GLU A 53 9.98 -1.36 2.44
N LEU A 54 8.84 -1.59 1.76
CA LEU A 54 8.00 -2.76 2.00
C LEU A 54 8.06 -3.80 0.87
N GLY A 55 8.60 -3.43 -0.30
CA GLY A 55 8.58 -4.25 -1.50
C GLY A 55 7.22 -4.29 -2.19
N VAL A 56 6.29 -3.41 -1.81
CA VAL A 56 4.93 -3.34 -2.35
C VAL A 56 4.83 -2.09 -3.22
N LYS A 57 4.66 -2.28 -4.53
CA LYS A 57 4.51 -1.17 -5.47
C LYS A 57 3.08 -0.64 -5.47
N ILE A 58 2.95 0.68 -5.60
CA ILE A 58 1.65 1.32 -5.83
C ILE A 58 1.19 0.98 -7.26
N SER A 59 0.06 0.28 -7.38
CA SER A 59 -0.60 -0.02 -8.65
C SER A 59 -1.67 1.02 -9.02
N GLY A 60 -1.97 1.13 -10.31
CA GLY A 60 -3.15 1.83 -10.83
C GLY A 60 -4.35 0.91 -11.08
N SER A 61 -4.23 -0.40 -10.79
CA SER A 61 -5.30 -1.38 -10.90
C SER A 61 -5.66 -1.91 -9.52
N LEU A 62 -6.96 -1.90 -9.22
CA LEU A 62 -7.46 -2.47 -7.98
C LEU A 62 -7.30 -3.99 -7.98
N GLU A 63 -7.48 -4.63 -9.14
CA GLU A 63 -7.31 -6.07 -9.32
C GLU A 63 -5.88 -6.51 -8.99
N GLU A 64 -4.87 -5.79 -9.48
CA GLU A 64 -3.46 -6.08 -9.16
C GLU A 64 -3.17 -5.90 -7.66
N ALA A 65 -3.68 -4.83 -7.04
CA ALA A 65 -3.45 -4.58 -5.62
C ALA A 65 -4.19 -5.57 -4.69
N LEU A 66 -5.25 -6.22 -5.17
CA LEU A 66 -6.00 -7.22 -4.41
C LEU A 66 -5.51 -8.65 -4.63
N ALA A 67 -4.62 -8.91 -5.60
CA ALA A 67 -4.20 -10.26 -5.99
C ALA A 67 -3.67 -11.11 -4.82
N ASP A 68 -3.10 -10.44 -3.84
CA ASP A 68 -2.42 -11.02 -2.69
C ASP A 68 -3.06 -10.64 -1.34
N ALA A 69 -4.14 -9.84 -1.35
CA ALA A 69 -4.81 -9.41 -0.12
C ALA A 69 -5.92 -10.38 0.32
N ASP A 70 -6.22 -10.40 1.62
CA ASP A 70 -7.31 -11.18 2.24
C ASP A 70 -8.67 -10.46 2.20
#